data_AF-A0A2I1G285-F1
#
_entry.id   AF-A0A2I1G285-F1
#
_cell.length_a   1.000
_cell.length_b   1.000
_cell.length_c   1.000
_cell.angle_alpha   90.00
_cell.angle_beta   90.00
_cell.angle_gamma   90.00
#
_symmetry.space_group_name_H-M   'P 1'
#
loop_
_entity.id
_entity.type
_entity.pdbx_description
1 polymer ?
#
loop_
_entity_poly.entity_id
_entity_poly.type
_entity_poly.pdbx_seq_one_letter_code
_entity_poly.pdbx_strand_id
1 'polypeptide(L)'
;MALIRSDFNFVNKPWWRLDYDDRAPQDFLSSTKCFQQAILLSVNKEDELFWLGYIDFHRERYLIECISAEGDIGLDVIRQLLKKSWFKVFLSNIREIMFPRINFDPFSRLASFICRKVLGNYIHRIIFGPSRSSHLAKKVQNLRNTINGIFPTIFFPDLPIDRFTPLLAKQLHQQVGNGLIDNAGQYRTRYVMSAQDNYVYLAPNLIENKMEVLFRQCRQNFRREGLELEEAIKFGACFLAHFLDIHPFINGNGRVARLLLSYLLSRFTVVPLSLYSGAKTQDVFLQCLREVTCFHEQPSALASFILENIHTTSYDICTIMDIDVQNNNNKCIILAHICKRMP
;
A
#
# COMPACT_ATOMS: atom_id res chain seq x y z
N MET A 1 -28.80 -1.66 -8.23
CA MET A 1 -27.65 -1.81 -9.16
C MET A 1 -26.44 -2.30 -8.37
N ALA A 2 -25.66 -3.22 -8.93
CA ALA A 2 -24.42 -3.72 -8.32
C ALA A 2 -23.31 -2.67 -8.45
N LEU A 3 -22.65 -2.32 -7.35
CA LEU A 3 -21.48 -1.42 -7.32
C LEU A 3 -20.22 -2.16 -7.78
N ILE A 4 -20.11 -3.44 -7.41
CA ILE A 4 -18.95 -4.28 -7.72
C ILE A 4 -19.30 -5.23 -8.87
N ARG A 5 -18.62 -5.08 -10.01
CA ARG A 5 -18.80 -5.92 -11.21
C ARG A 5 -17.46 -6.31 -11.83
N SER A 6 -17.46 -7.33 -12.68
CA SER A 6 -16.28 -7.82 -13.42
C SER A 6 -16.53 -7.92 -14.93
N ASP A 7 -17.66 -7.40 -15.42
CA ASP A 7 -18.15 -7.42 -16.80
C ASP A 7 -17.49 -6.35 -17.69
N PHE A 8 -16.19 -6.09 -17.47
CA PHE A 8 -15.40 -5.13 -18.23
C PHE A 8 -14.00 -5.66 -18.51
N ASN A 9 -13.33 -5.08 -19.50
CA ASN A 9 -12.00 -5.53 -19.94
C ASN A 9 -10.91 -4.58 -19.45
N PHE A 10 -9.70 -5.11 -19.31
CA PHE A 10 -8.51 -4.28 -19.13
C PHE A 10 -8.28 -3.40 -20.37
N VAL A 11 -7.66 -2.24 -20.16
CA VAL A 11 -7.19 -1.39 -21.25
C VAL A 11 -6.00 -2.07 -21.93
N ASN A 12 -6.11 -2.30 -23.24
CA ASN A 12 -5.08 -2.98 -24.03
C ASN A 12 -3.77 -2.17 -24.11
N LYS A 13 -3.87 -0.87 -24.37
CA LYS A 13 -2.73 0.06 -24.44
C LYS A 13 -2.98 1.26 -23.55
N PRO A 14 -2.68 1.17 -22.25
CA PRO A 14 -2.87 2.28 -21.32
C PRO A 14 -1.98 3.47 -21.67
N TRP A 15 -2.50 4.69 -21.55
CA TRP A 15 -1.80 5.93 -21.96
C TRP A 15 -0.56 6.27 -21.12
N TRP A 16 -0.34 5.58 -20.01
CA TRP A 16 0.88 5.74 -19.20
C TRP A 16 2.03 4.85 -19.66
N ARG A 17 1.77 3.88 -20.55
CA ARG A 17 2.82 3.06 -21.14
C ARG A 17 3.50 3.79 -22.28
N LEU A 18 4.76 3.41 -22.52
CA LEU A 18 5.54 3.93 -23.64
C LEU A 18 5.00 3.35 -24.95
N ASP A 19 5.11 4.11 -26.04
CA ASP A 19 4.51 3.77 -27.34
C ASP A 19 4.99 2.42 -27.90
N TYR A 20 6.18 1.97 -27.51
CA TYR A 20 6.79 0.71 -27.94
C TYR A 20 6.42 -0.50 -27.07
N ASP A 21 5.72 -0.30 -25.95
CA ASP A 21 5.26 -1.40 -25.09
C ASP A 21 3.90 -1.92 -25.57
N ASP A 22 3.95 -2.95 -26.42
CA ASP A 22 2.77 -3.56 -27.04
C ASP A 22 2.26 -4.81 -26.31
N ARG A 23 2.71 -5.06 -25.07
CA ARG A 23 2.27 -6.20 -24.26
C ARG A 23 0.78 -6.11 -23.93
N ALA A 24 0.04 -7.17 -24.21
CA ALA A 24 -1.39 -7.24 -23.91
C ALA A 24 -1.63 -7.51 -22.41
N PRO A 25 -2.77 -7.13 -21.83
CA PRO A 25 -3.11 -7.45 -20.44
C PRO A 25 -2.98 -8.95 -20.10
N GLN A 26 -3.25 -9.82 -21.08
CA GLN A 26 -3.12 -11.27 -20.92
C GLN A 26 -1.67 -11.72 -20.67
N ASP A 27 -0.68 -11.01 -21.24
CA ASP A 27 0.74 -11.28 -21.02
C ASP A 27 1.11 -10.99 -19.56
N PHE A 28 0.60 -9.88 -19.01
CA PHE A 28 0.80 -9.53 -17.60
C PHE A 28 0.14 -10.54 -16.68
N LEU A 29 -1.10 -10.97 -16.96
CA LEU A 29 -1.79 -11.98 -16.14
C LEU A 29 -1.03 -13.31 -16.14
N SER A 30 -0.62 -13.79 -17.31
CA SER A 30 0.08 -15.06 -17.47
C SER A 30 1.45 -15.02 -16.80
N SER A 31 2.21 -13.94 -17.01
CA SER A 31 3.53 -13.75 -16.38
C SER A 31 3.41 -13.61 -14.87
N THR A 32 2.40 -12.86 -14.39
CA THR A 32 2.13 -12.73 -12.94
C THR A 32 1.87 -14.10 -12.31
N LYS A 33 1.02 -14.93 -12.92
CA LYS A 33 0.75 -16.29 -12.42
C LYS A 33 2.03 -17.14 -12.37
N CYS A 34 2.87 -17.09 -13.39
CA CYS A 34 4.16 -17.82 -13.39
C CYS A 34 5.12 -17.29 -12.31
N PHE A 35 5.27 -15.96 -12.16
CA PHE A 35 6.10 -15.39 -11.08
C PHE A 35 5.59 -15.77 -9.69
N GLN A 36 4.29 -15.64 -9.44
CA GLN A 36 3.69 -16.01 -8.16
C GLN A 36 3.88 -17.49 -7.84
N GLN A 37 3.71 -18.36 -8.85
CA GLN A 37 3.96 -19.79 -8.70
C GLN A 37 5.45 -20.08 -8.41
N ALA A 38 6.36 -19.37 -9.08
CA ALA A 38 7.79 -19.51 -8.86
C ALA A 38 8.21 -19.10 -7.45
N ILE A 39 7.67 -17.97 -6.96
CA ILE A 39 7.86 -17.51 -5.59
C ILE A 39 7.32 -18.55 -4.60
N LEU A 40 6.08 -19.00 -4.77
CA LEU A 40 5.48 -20.00 -3.88
C LEU A 40 6.33 -21.27 -3.75
N LEU A 41 6.90 -21.75 -4.85
CA LEU A 41 7.75 -22.95 -4.86
C LEU A 41 9.16 -22.70 -4.28
N SER A 42 9.60 -21.44 -4.21
CA SER A 42 10.91 -21.06 -3.67
C SER A 42 10.90 -20.83 -2.15
N VAL A 43 9.74 -20.52 -1.57
CA VAL A 43 9.56 -20.12 -0.17
C VAL A 43 9.78 -21.25 0.86
N ASN A 44 10.08 -22.47 0.43
CA ASN A 44 10.34 -23.63 1.31
C ASN A 44 11.83 -24.01 1.50
N LYS A 45 12.78 -23.15 1.14
CA LYS A 45 14.22 -23.45 1.25
C LYS A 45 14.95 -22.45 2.16
N GLU A 46 15.21 -22.88 3.40
CA GLU A 46 16.28 -22.52 4.36
C GLU A 46 16.62 -21.05 4.70
N ASP A 47 16.10 -20.02 4.03
CA ASP A 47 16.50 -18.61 4.23
C ASP A 47 15.34 -17.70 4.70
N GLU A 48 14.75 -18.00 5.86
CA GLU A 48 13.70 -17.17 6.49
C GLU A 48 14.11 -15.69 6.62
N LEU A 49 15.37 -15.43 7.02
CA LEU A 49 15.92 -14.07 7.17
C LEU A 49 15.95 -13.28 5.85
N PHE A 50 16.16 -13.95 4.72
CA PHE A 50 16.25 -13.30 3.41
C PHE A 50 14.86 -12.81 2.96
N TRP A 51 13.84 -13.67 3.05
CA TRP A 51 12.47 -13.29 2.70
C TRP A 51 11.89 -12.25 3.66
N LEU A 52 12.20 -12.33 4.96
CA LEU A 52 11.85 -11.30 5.94
C LEU A 52 12.41 -9.92 5.54
N GLY A 53 13.66 -9.86 5.10
CA GLY A 53 14.29 -8.64 4.60
C GLY A 53 13.56 -8.04 3.40
N TYR A 54 13.11 -8.87 2.46
CA TYR A 54 12.31 -8.41 1.32
C TYR A 54 10.96 -7.86 1.76
N ILE A 55 10.23 -8.58 2.61
CA ILE A 55 8.91 -8.14 3.08
C ILE A 55 9.00 -6.80 3.80
N ASP A 56 10.06 -6.58 4.59
CA ASP A 56 10.31 -5.31 5.24
C ASP A 56 10.64 -4.19 4.24
N PHE A 57 11.46 -4.46 3.22
CA PHE A 57 11.73 -3.52 2.14
C PHE A 57 10.46 -3.15 1.36
N HIS A 58 9.60 -4.15 1.08
CA HIS A 58 8.33 -3.93 0.41
C HIS A 58 7.36 -3.10 1.25
N ARG A 59 7.28 -3.34 2.56
CA ARG A 59 6.52 -2.51 3.49
C ARG A 59 7.01 -1.06 3.51
N GLU A 60 8.32 -0.84 3.38
CA GLU A 60 8.88 0.51 3.21
C GLU A 60 8.40 1.16 1.89
N ARG A 61 8.45 0.45 0.75
CA ARG A 61 7.91 0.96 -0.53
C ARG A 61 6.42 1.29 -0.44
N TYR A 62 5.64 0.40 0.17
CA TYR A 62 4.21 0.60 0.41
C TYR A 62 3.95 1.81 1.31
N LEU A 63 4.77 2.02 2.34
CA LEU A 63 4.65 3.20 3.20
C LEU A 63 4.95 4.49 2.44
N ILE A 64 6.01 4.49 1.63
CA ILE A 64 6.41 5.64 0.80
C ILE A 64 5.26 6.01 -0.14
N GLU A 65 4.72 5.04 -0.86
CA GLU A 65 3.57 5.20 -1.75
C GLU A 65 2.41 5.91 -1.06
N CYS A 66 1.98 5.36 0.08
CA CYS A 66 0.82 5.86 0.80
C CYS A 66 1.00 7.28 1.34
N ILE A 67 2.23 7.70 1.62
CA ILE A 67 2.57 9.04 2.12
C ILE A 67 2.75 10.03 0.97
N SER A 68 3.48 9.65 -0.08
CA SER A 68 3.69 10.49 -1.26
C SER A 68 2.36 10.81 -1.98
N ALA A 69 1.41 9.87 -1.99
CA ALA A 69 0.10 10.13 -2.57
C ALA A 69 -0.75 11.19 -1.82
N GLU A 70 -0.33 11.67 -0.64
CA GLU A 70 -1.03 12.73 0.12
C GLU A 70 -0.34 14.10 0.07
N GLY A 71 0.84 14.21 -0.57
CA GLY A 71 1.52 15.49 -0.70
C GLY A 71 2.90 15.35 -1.37
N ASP A 72 3.39 16.47 -1.89
CA ASP A 72 4.66 16.60 -2.60
C ASP A 72 5.88 16.49 -1.65
N ILE A 73 6.00 15.32 -1.02
CA ILE A 73 7.03 14.97 -0.06
C ILE A 73 7.99 14.05 -0.78
N GLY A 74 9.20 14.56 -1.05
CA GLY A 74 10.25 13.81 -1.75
C GLY A 74 10.57 12.46 -1.07
N LEU A 75 10.78 11.42 -1.88
CA LEU A 75 11.08 10.06 -1.43
C LEU A 75 12.22 9.99 -0.41
N ASP A 76 13.25 10.82 -0.57
CA ASP A 76 14.42 10.85 0.31
C ASP A 76 14.05 11.23 1.74
N VAL A 77 13.04 12.09 1.91
CA VAL A 77 12.54 12.51 3.22
C VAL A 77 11.88 11.34 3.94
N ILE A 78 11.05 10.56 3.22
CA ILE A 78 10.33 9.43 3.81
C ILE A 78 11.29 8.31 4.16
N ARG A 79 12.24 7.98 3.26
CA ARG A 79 13.29 6.99 3.52
C ARG A 79 14.13 7.35 4.74
N GLN A 80 14.54 8.61 4.88
CA GLN A 80 15.27 9.07 6.05
C GLN A 80 14.41 9.04 7.33
N LEU A 81 13.10 9.29 7.24
CA LEU A 81 12.17 9.13 8.35
C LEU A 81 11.89 7.68 8.75
N LEU A 82 12.07 6.72 7.85
CA LEU A 82 11.96 5.30 8.16
C LEU A 82 13.23 4.76 8.84
N LYS A 83 14.42 5.20 8.39
CA LYS A 83 15.72 4.94 9.07
C LYS A 83 15.71 5.40 10.54
N LYS A 84 14.83 6.35 10.90
CA LYS A 84 14.52 6.77 12.28
C LYS A 84 14.19 5.63 13.23
N SER A 85 13.59 4.55 12.76
CA SER A 85 13.16 3.46 13.65
C SER A 85 14.31 2.71 14.27
N TRP A 86 15.38 2.51 13.50
CA TRP A 86 16.62 1.94 14.01
C TRP A 86 17.32 2.93 14.95
N PHE A 87 17.31 4.23 14.61
CA PHE A 87 17.88 5.28 15.46
C PHE A 87 17.11 5.53 16.77
N LYS A 88 15.78 5.36 16.79
CA LYS A 88 14.96 5.45 18.01
C LYS A 88 15.20 4.28 18.94
N VAL A 89 15.31 3.06 18.41
CA VAL A 89 15.69 1.86 19.17
C VAL A 89 17.13 1.99 19.70
N PHE A 90 18.04 2.51 18.88
CA PHE A 90 19.40 2.85 19.29
C PHE A 90 19.41 3.89 20.43
N LEU A 91 18.64 4.97 20.33
CA LEU A 91 18.53 5.99 21.39
C LEU A 91 17.85 5.47 22.66
N SER A 92 16.82 4.61 22.56
CA SER A 92 16.20 4.01 23.75
C SER A 92 17.16 3.05 24.45
N ASN A 93 17.89 2.23 23.69
CA ASN A 93 18.91 1.33 24.24
C ASN A 93 20.06 2.13 24.89
N ILE A 94 20.53 3.22 24.26
CA ILE A 94 21.56 4.08 24.86
C ILE A 94 21.05 4.79 26.12
N ARG A 95 19.78 5.23 26.13
CA ARG A 95 19.17 5.86 27.31
C ARG A 95 19.11 4.89 28.49
N GLU A 96 18.71 3.64 28.25
CA GLU A 96 18.68 2.58 29.26
C GLU A 96 20.07 2.21 29.77
N ILE A 97 21.08 2.17 28.88
CA ILE A 97 22.47 1.83 29.24
C ILE A 97 23.15 2.96 30.03
N MET A 98 23.00 4.22 29.60
CA MET A 98 23.79 5.32 30.19
C MET A 98 23.12 6.01 31.38
N PHE A 99 21.78 6.09 31.44
CA PHE A 99 21.11 6.88 32.48
C PHE A 99 19.76 6.29 32.92
N PRO A 100 19.77 5.19 33.70
CA PRO A 100 18.54 4.52 34.14
C PRO A 100 17.69 5.32 35.15
N ARG A 101 18.19 6.45 35.71
CA ARG A 101 17.52 7.17 36.82
C ARG A 101 17.59 8.71 36.78
N ILE A 102 17.73 9.35 35.62
CA ILE A 102 17.81 10.83 35.54
C ILE A 102 16.67 11.41 34.71
N ASN A 103 15.93 12.36 35.30
CA ASN A 103 14.75 13.02 34.72
C ASN A 103 15.07 14.36 34.03
N PHE A 104 16.32 14.60 33.61
CA PHE A 104 16.78 15.91 33.11
C PHE A 104 17.13 15.91 31.61
N ASP A 105 17.05 17.11 31.02
CA ASP A 105 17.16 17.48 29.59
C ASP A 105 18.53 17.30 28.84
N PRO A 106 19.70 16.90 29.43
CA PRO A 106 20.96 16.76 28.67
C PRO A 106 20.90 15.76 27.51
N PHE A 107 20.05 14.73 27.64
CA PHE A 107 19.87 13.71 26.61
C PHE A 107 19.22 14.28 25.35
N SER A 108 18.33 15.27 25.47
CA SER A 108 17.67 15.88 24.31
C SER A 108 18.68 16.65 23.46
N ARG A 109 19.62 17.36 24.10
CA ARG A 109 20.69 18.12 23.44
C ARG A 109 21.72 17.21 22.79
N LEU A 110 22.11 16.14 23.46
CA LEU A 110 23.02 15.14 22.91
C LEU A 110 22.39 14.39 21.74
N ALA A 111 21.13 13.96 21.87
CA ALA A 111 20.38 13.32 20.78
C ALA A 111 20.17 14.28 19.59
N SER A 112 19.92 15.57 19.85
CA SER A 112 19.83 16.64 18.85
C SER A 112 21.14 16.82 18.08
N PHE A 113 22.28 16.83 18.79
CA PHE A 113 23.60 16.94 18.20
C PHE A 113 23.98 15.71 17.36
N ILE A 114 23.80 14.50 17.91
CA ILE A 114 24.06 13.24 17.20
C ILE A 114 23.16 13.13 15.97
N CYS A 115 21.88 13.50 16.09
CA CYS A 115 20.95 13.52 14.96
C CYS A 115 21.42 14.45 13.84
N ARG A 116 21.89 15.67 14.13
CA ARG A 116 22.44 16.56 13.08
C ARG A 116 23.65 15.94 12.40
N LYS A 117 24.54 15.34 13.18
CA LYS A 117 25.83 14.83 12.71
C LYS A 117 25.70 13.54 11.89
N VAL A 118 24.79 12.65 12.28
CA VAL A 118 24.61 11.32 11.66
C VAL A 118 23.52 11.31 10.60
N LEU A 119 22.40 12.02 10.83
CA LEU A 119 21.21 11.97 9.97
C LEU A 119 21.01 13.25 9.15
N GLY A 120 21.84 14.28 9.36
CA GLY A 120 21.81 15.54 8.62
C GLY A 120 20.84 16.60 9.16
N ASN A 121 21.04 17.85 8.71
CA ASN A 121 20.31 19.03 9.20
C ASN A 121 18.81 19.02 8.86
N TYR A 122 18.41 18.38 7.76
CA TYR A 122 17.01 18.27 7.36
C TYR A 122 16.23 17.35 8.31
N ILE A 123 16.78 16.20 8.66
CA ILE A 123 16.18 15.25 9.62
C ILE A 123 16.20 15.79 11.04
N HIS A 124 17.23 16.54 11.41
CA HIS A 124 17.22 17.30 12.65
C HIS A 124 16.01 18.25 12.71
N ARG A 125 15.72 19.02 11.65
CA ARG A 125 14.49 19.85 11.55
C ARG A 125 13.19 19.03 11.59
N ILE A 126 13.21 17.76 11.22
CA ILE A 126 12.01 16.92 11.35
C ILE A 126 11.79 16.43 12.78
N ILE A 127 12.87 16.10 13.48
CA ILE A 127 12.81 15.56 14.85
C ILE A 127 12.68 16.67 15.90
N PHE A 128 13.35 17.80 15.70
CA PHE A 128 13.45 18.90 16.65
C PHE A 128 12.92 20.24 16.11
N GLY A 129 12.41 20.27 14.87
CA GLY A 129 11.83 21.48 14.27
C GLY A 129 10.31 21.56 14.42
N PRO A 130 9.64 22.44 13.65
CA PRO A 130 8.27 22.88 13.89
C PRO A 130 7.20 21.77 13.75
N SER A 131 6.00 22.02 14.29
CA SER A 131 4.84 21.11 14.35
C SER A 131 4.58 20.28 13.07
N ARG A 132 4.68 20.88 11.87
CA ARG A 132 4.44 20.17 10.59
C ARG A 132 5.32 18.94 10.38
N SER A 133 6.58 19.00 10.80
CA SER A 133 7.51 17.89 10.69
C SER A 133 7.18 16.75 11.65
N SER A 134 6.69 17.09 12.85
CA SER A 134 6.20 16.11 13.83
C SER A 134 4.93 15.39 13.34
N HIS A 135 4.04 16.11 12.65
CA HIS A 135 2.80 15.57 12.09
C HIS A 135 3.08 14.53 10.99
N LEU A 136 4.00 14.82 10.06
CA LEU A 136 4.44 13.86 9.05
C LEU A 136 5.08 12.62 9.69
N ALA A 137 5.97 12.80 10.65
CA ALA A 137 6.62 11.69 11.33
C ALA A 137 5.62 10.79 12.08
N LYS A 138 4.59 11.38 12.69
CA LYS A 138 3.50 10.63 13.33
C LYS A 138 2.62 9.92 12.31
N LYS A 139 2.36 10.53 11.14
CA LYS A 139 1.64 9.89 10.03
C LYS A 139 2.36 8.63 9.54
N VAL A 140 3.67 8.73 9.30
CA VAL A 140 4.54 7.61 8.93
C VAL A 140 4.48 6.52 10.01
N GLN A 141 4.64 6.88 11.29
CA GLN A 141 4.61 5.91 12.37
C GLN A 141 3.27 5.17 12.48
N ASN A 142 2.15 5.90 12.42
CA ASN A 142 0.82 5.33 12.50
C ASN A 142 0.58 4.34 11.36
N LEU A 143 0.94 4.73 10.13
CA LEU A 143 0.79 3.87 8.97
C LEU A 143 1.66 2.61 9.07
N ARG A 144 2.92 2.74 9.49
CA ARG A 144 3.80 1.59 9.72
C ARG A 144 3.24 0.63 10.75
N ASN A 145 2.79 1.14 11.89
CA ASN A 145 2.20 0.32 12.95
C ASN A 145 0.93 -0.40 12.45
N THR A 146 0.13 0.29 11.63
CA THR A 146 -1.07 -0.29 11.01
C THR A 146 -0.70 -1.43 10.07
N ILE A 147 0.27 -1.23 9.16
CA ILE A 147 0.76 -2.25 8.21
C ILE A 147 1.26 -3.48 8.96
N ASN A 148 2.11 -3.29 9.98
CA ASN A 148 2.66 -4.39 10.77
C ASN A 148 1.61 -5.13 11.60
N GLY A 149 0.52 -4.45 11.99
CA GLY A 149 -0.56 -5.06 12.76
C GLY A 149 -1.59 -5.81 11.90
N ILE A 150 -1.78 -5.40 10.65
CA ILE A 150 -2.81 -5.98 9.75
C ILE A 150 -2.23 -7.04 8.79
N PHE A 151 -1.00 -6.87 8.32
CA PHE A 151 -0.37 -7.77 7.35
C PHE A 151 0.69 -8.63 8.03
N PRO A 152 0.53 -9.96 8.07
CA PRO A 152 1.57 -10.84 8.60
C PRO A 152 2.84 -10.76 7.74
N THR A 153 3.99 -11.09 8.33
CA THR A 153 5.28 -11.09 7.62
C THR A 153 5.49 -12.40 6.87
N ILE A 154 4.55 -12.74 6.00
CA ILE A 154 4.59 -13.94 5.14
C ILE A 154 4.24 -13.54 3.71
N PHE A 155 4.69 -14.34 2.75
CA PHE A 155 4.17 -14.25 1.39
C PHE A 155 2.77 -14.88 1.32
N PHE A 156 1.93 -14.34 0.42
CA PHE A 156 0.54 -14.76 0.24
C PHE A 156 -0.26 -14.77 1.55
N PRO A 157 -0.45 -13.58 2.18
CA PRO A 157 -1.01 -13.49 3.53
C PRO A 157 -2.46 -13.99 3.69
N ASP A 158 -3.22 -14.17 2.60
CA ASP A 158 -4.57 -14.76 2.55
C ASP A 158 -5.48 -14.33 3.72
N LEU A 159 -5.75 -13.03 3.80
CA LEU A 159 -6.48 -12.47 4.93
C LEU A 159 -7.98 -12.81 4.85
N PRO A 160 -8.63 -13.11 5.98
CA PRO A 160 -10.00 -13.61 5.99
C PRO A 160 -11.01 -12.56 5.52
N ILE A 161 -11.72 -12.86 4.43
CA ILE A 161 -12.71 -11.96 3.82
C ILE A 161 -13.85 -11.56 4.78
N ASP A 162 -14.14 -12.37 5.80
CA ASP A 162 -15.18 -12.08 6.80
C ASP A 162 -14.88 -10.84 7.64
N ARG A 163 -13.59 -10.50 7.83
CA ARG A 163 -13.19 -9.29 8.53
C ARG A 163 -13.29 -8.04 7.65
N PHE A 164 -13.43 -8.19 6.32
CA PHE A 164 -13.59 -7.09 5.38
C PHE A 164 -14.96 -6.43 5.52
N THR A 165 -15.08 -5.57 6.53
CA THR A 165 -16.32 -4.92 6.96
C THR A 165 -16.13 -3.41 7.11
N PRO A 166 -17.22 -2.63 7.16
CA PRO A 166 -17.11 -1.19 7.45
C PRO A 166 -16.45 -0.91 8.81
N LEU A 167 -16.55 -1.83 9.77
CA LEU A 167 -15.83 -1.77 11.04
C LEU A 167 -14.30 -1.81 10.84
N LEU A 168 -13.79 -2.69 9.97
CA LEU A 168 -12.36 -2.72 9.64
C LEU A 168 -11.91 -1.36 9.06
N ALA A 169 -12.70 -0.76 8.17
CA ALA A 169 -12.37 0.57 7.62
C ALA A 169 -12.28 1.64 8.72
N LYS A 170 -13.22 1.64 9.68
CA LYS A 170 -13.20 2.55 10.84
C LYS A 170 -11.97 2.28 11.73
N GLN A 171 -11.65 1.03 12.02
CA GLN A 171 -10.47 0.65 12.81
C GLN A 171 -9.16 1.09 12.16
N LEU A 172 -9.01 0.85 10.85
CA LEU A 172 -7.84 1.30 10.10
C LEU A 172 -7.76 2.83 10.07
N HIS A 173 -8.88 3.52 9.85
CA HIS A 173 -8.93 4.98 9.92
C HIS A 173 -8.52 5.51 11.29
N GLN A 174 -8.96 4.86 12.37
CA GLN A 174 -8.56 5.20 13.74
C GLN A 174 -7.04 5.04 13.94
N GLN A 175 -6.46 3.95 13.46
CA GLN A 175 -5.03 3.68 13.59
C GLN A 175 -4.18 4.66 12.78
N VAL A 176 -4.50 4.88 11.50
CA VAL A 176 -3.74 5.81 10.65
C VAL A 176 -3.93 7.28 11.05
N GLY A 177 -5.07 7.61 11.64
CA GLY A 177 -5.44 8.96 12.10
C GLY A 177 -5.08 9.27 13.56
N ASN A 178 -4.56 8.31 14.33
CA ASN A 178 -4.34 8.47 15.76
C ASN A 178 -3.44 9.68 16.12
N GLY A 179 -4.02 10.65 16.84
CA GLY A 179 -3.33 11.89 17.22
C GLY A 179 -3.06 12.84 16.04
N LEU A 180 -3.75 12.66 14.91
CA LEU A 180 -3.69 13.50 13.71
C LEU A 180 -5.08 13.94 13.22
N ILE A 181 -6.11 13.15 13.51
CA ILE A 181 -7.50 13.40 13.12
C ILE A 181 -8.34 13.28 14.38
N ASP A 182 -9.04 14.37 14.75
CA ASP A 182 -9.80 14.43 16.01
C ASP A 182 -10.90 13.36 16.08
N ASN A 183 -11.58 13.10 14.96
CA ASN A 183 -12.63 12.11 14.81
C ASN A 183 -12.16 10.84 14.07
N ALA A 184 -10.91 10.42 14.30
CA ALA A 184 -10.37 9.19 13.70
C ALA A 184 -11.27 7.98 14.05
N GLY A 185 -11.57 7.16 13.05
CA GLY A 185 -12.50 6.04 13.14
C GLY A 185 -14.00 6.36 13.03
N GLN A 186 -14.38 7.63 12.88
CA GLN A 186 -15.78 8.03 12.70
C GLN A 186 -16.05 8.53 11.28
N TYR A 187 -17.23 8.22 10.74
CA TYR A 187 -17.66 8.81 9.46
C TYR A 187 -17.81 10.33 9.60
N ARG A 188 -17.54 11.04 8.50
CA ARG A 188 -17.74 12.50 8.49
C ARG A 188 -19.22 12.82 8.58
N THR A 189 -19.53 13.89 9.31
CA THR A 189 -20.87 14.47 9.42
C THR A 189 -21.04 15.73 8.57
N ARG A 190 -19.96 16.17 7.90
CA ARG A 190 -19.90 17.37 7.07
C ARG A 190 -19.72 17.01 5.60
N TYR A 191 -20.24 17.88 4.73
CA TYR A 191 -19.94 17.83 3.30
C TYR A 191 -18.46 18.18 3.07
N VAL A 192 -17.85 17.47 2.13
CA VAL A 192 -16.47 17.71 1.71
C VAL A 192 -16.41 17.63 0.19
N MET A 193 -15.47 18.36 -0.38
CA MET A 193 -15.20 18.39 -1.81
C MET A 193 -13.74 18.03 -2.06
N SER A 194 -13.46 17.56 -3.26
CA SER A 194 -12.09 17.36 -3.72
C SER A 194 -11.31 18.68 -3.70
N ALA A 195 -10.01 18.60 -3.44
CA ALA A 195 -9.14 19.78 -3.42
C ALA A 195 -8.72 20.21 -4.84
N GLN A 196 -8.83 19.30 -5.82
CA GLN A 196 -8.30 19.49 -7.17
C GLN A 196 -9.39 19.86 -8.17
N ASP A 197 -10.63 19.46 -7.91
CA ASP A 197 -11.81 19.78 -8.71
C ASP A 197 -13.00 20.10 -7.79
N ASN A 198 -13.98 20.83 -8.30
CA ASN A 198 -15.20 21.17 -7.55
C ASN A 198 -16.15 19.95 -7.36
N TYR A 199 -15.59 18.75 -7.32
CA TYR A 199 -16.31 17.50 -7.13
C TYR A 199 -16.76 17.37 -5.67
N VAL A 200 -18.08 17.30 -5.45
CA VAL A 200 -18.67 17.13 -4.12
C VAL A 200 -18.90 15.65 -3.88
N TYR A 201 -18.27 15.12 -2.83
CA TYR A 201 -18.42 13.73 -2.45
C TYR A 201 -19.82 13.44 -1.86
N LEU A 202 -20.14 12.15 -1.71
CA LEU A 202 -21.44 11.68 -1.23
C LEU A 202 -21.95 12.43 0.03
N ALA A 203 -23.25 12.67 0.12
CA ALA A 203 -23.83 13.31 1.30
C ALA A 203 -23.59 12.48 2.59
N PRO A 204 -23.25 13.12 3.74
CA PRO A 204 -22.91 12.41 4.99
C PRO A 204 -23.95 11.38 5.46
N ASN A 205 -25.23 11.72 5.33
CA ASN A 205 -26.35 10.87 5.73
C ASN A 205 -26.49 9.59 4.89
N LEU A 206 -25.81 9.50 3.75
CA LEU A 206 -25.83 8.32 2.87
C LEU A 206 -24.60 7.40 3.06
N ILE A 207 -23.55 7.88 3.76
CA ILE A 207 -22.27 7.17 3.89
C ILE A 207 -22.46 5.78 4.49
N GLU A 208 -23.16 5.68 5.62
CA GLU A 208 -23.30 4.42 6.35
C GLU A 208 -23.96 3.34 5.49
N ASN A 209 -25.07 3.66 4.84
CA ASN A 209 -25.76 2.73 3.95
C ASN A 209 -24.89 2.32 2.75
N LYS A 210 -24.21 3.28 2.10
CA LYS A 210 -23.35 2.99 0.94
C LYS A 210 -22.13 2.14 1.31
N MET A 211 -21.52 2.39 2.46
CA MET A 211 -20.43 1.58 2.99
C MET A 211 -20.89 0.15 3.27
N GLU A 212 -22.04 -0.05 3.91
CA GLU A 212 -22.58 -1.39 4.15
C GLU A 212 -22.85 -2.16 2.86
N VAL A 213 -23.43 -1.49 1.84
CA VAL A 213 -23.66 -2.10 0.52
C VAL A 213 -22.34 -2.47 -0.15
N LEU A 214 -21.37 -1.55 -0.18
CA LEU A 214 -20.08 -1.75 -0.84
C LEU A 214 -19.33 -2.95 -0.25
N PHE A 215 -19.14 -2.97 1.07
CA PHE A 215 -18.41 -4.04 1.74
C PHE A 215 -19.13 -5.39 1.65
N ARG A 216 -20.47 -5.40 1.73
CA ARG A 216 -21.24 -6.63 1.56
C ARG A 216 -21.05 -7.22 0.17
N GLN A 217 -21.10 -6.41 -0.89
CA GLN A 217 -20.89 -6.87 -2.26
C GLN A 217 -19.46 -7.39 -2.47
N CYS A 218 -18.44 -6.71 -1.92
CA CYS A 218 -17.08 -7.23 -1.92
C CYS A 218 -17.01 -8.62 -1.26
N ARG A 219 -17.54 -8.78 -0.04
CA ARG A 219 -17.53 -10.10 0.63
C ARG A 219 -18.26 -11.17 -0.17
N GLN A 220 -19.41 -10.86 -0.75
CA GLN A 220 -20.18 -11.80 -1.58
C GLN A 220 -19.37 -12.26 -2.80
N ASN A 221 -18.74 -11.32 -3.51
CA ASN A 221 -17.94 -11.64 -4.70
C ASN A 221 -16.65 -12.41 -4.35
N PHE A 222 -15.97 -12.06 -3.25
CA PHE A 222 -14.71 -12.69 -2.85
C PHE A 222 -14.86 -14.05 -2.16
N ARG A 223 -16.05 -14.37 -1.65
CA ARG A 223 -16.40 -15.70 -1.13
C ARG A 223 -16.71 -16.73 -2.23
N ARG A 224 -16.88 -16.30 -3.48
CA ARG A 224 -17.15 -17.23 -4.60
C ARG A 224 -15.98 -18.21 -4.74
N GLU A 225 -16.31 -19.50 -4.78
CA GLU A 225 -15.36 -20.54 -5.17
C GLU A 225 -14.91 -20.31 -6.62
N GLY A 226 -13.63 -20.59 -6.90
CA GLY A 226 -13.06 -20.37 -8.24
C GLY A 226 -12.87 -18.91 -8.63
N LEU A 227 -12.88 -17.97 -7.67
CA LEU A 227 -12.53 -16.58 -7.98
C LEU A 227 -11.07 -16.48 -8.43
N GLU A 228 -10.85 -16.05 -9.66
CA GLU A 228 -9.52 -15.90 -10.26
C GLU A 228 -8.93 -14.49 -10.05
N LEU A 229 -7.60 -14.38 -10.20
CA LEU A 229 -6.84 -13.13 -10.07
C LEU A 229 -7.44 -11.98 -10.91
N GLU A 230 -7.82 -12.26 -12.16
CA GLU A 230 -8.40 -11.25 -13.06
C GLU A 230 -9.70 -10.65 -12.50
N GLU A 231 -10.66 -11.50 -12.12
CA GLU A 231 -11.92 -11.04 -11.54
C GLU A 231 -11.68 -10.30 -10.21
N ALA A 232 -10.76 -10.79 -9.38
CA ALA A 232 -10.39 -10.15 -8.12
C ALA A 232 -9.84 -8.74 -8.34
N ILE A 233 -8.97 -8.54 -9.34
CA ILE A 233 -8.44 -7.21 -9.70
C ILE A 233 -9.57 -6.27 -10.14
N LYS A 234 -10.49 -6.75 -10.99
CA LYS A 234 -11.64 -5.96 -11.45
C LYS A 234 -12.53 -5.52 -10.28
N PHE A 235 -12.85 -6.45 -9.37
CA PHE A 235 -13.59 -6.12 -8.16
C PHE A 235 -12.83 -5.16 -7.22
N GLY A 236 -11.52 -5.33 -7.09
CA GLY A 236 -10.64 -4.42 -6.34
C GLY A 236 -10.65 -3.00 -6.91
N ALA A 237 -10.62 -2.86 -8.24
CA ALA A 237 -10.72 -1.57 -8.92
C ALA A 237 -12.07 -0.89 -8.66
N CYS A 238 -13.19 -1.62 -8.79
CA CYS A 238 -14.51 -1.11 -8.42
C CYS A 238 -14.56 -0.68 -6.95
N PHE A 239 -14.04 -1.50 -6.04
CA PHE A 239 -14.01 -1.19 -4.61
C PHE A 239 -13.24 0.11 -4.35
N LEU A 240 -12.04 0.23 -4.92
CA LEU A 240 -11.17 1.38 -4.69
C LEU A 240 -11.82 2.67 -5.19
N ALA A 241 -12.40 2.64 -6.40
CA ALA A 241 -13.09 3.79 -6.97
C ALA A 241 -14.31 4.20 -6.12
N HIS A 242 -15.18 3.24 -5.79
CA HIS A 242 -16.39 3.54 -5.00
C HIS A 242 -16.09 3.97 -3.57
N PHE A 243 -15.07 3.40 -2.92
CA PHE A 243 -14.68 3.83 -1.57
C PHE A 243 -14.19 5.28 -1.57
N LEU A 244 -13.36 5.65 -2.54
CA LEU A 244 -12.84 7.01 -2.67
C LEU A 244 -13.90 8.03 -3.08
N ASP A 245 -14.89 7.60 -3.85
CA ASP A 245 -16.08 8.38 -4.22
C ASP A 245 -17.05 8.61 -3.05
N ILE A 246 -17.32 7.57 -2.24
CA ILE A 246 -18.08 7.71 -0.98
C ILE A 246 -17.36 8.69 -0.03
N HIS A 247 -16.03 8.61 0.00
CA HIS A 247 -15.16 9.45 0.82
C HIS A 247 -15.60 9.50 2.29
N PRO A 248 -15.65 8.35 3.00
CA PRO A 248 -16.40 8.22 4.25
C PRO A 248 -15.84 9.04 5.44
N PHE A 249 -14.57 9.41 5.41
CA PHE A 249 -13.88 10.09 6.50
C PHE A 249 -13.53 11.54 6.16
N ILE A 250 -13.19 12.36 7.17
CA ILE A 250 -12.82 13.77 6.96
C ILE A 250 -11.46 13.93 6.25
N ASN A 251 -10.54 12.99 6.48
CA ASN A 251 -9.20 12.94 5.89
C ASN A 251 -8.69 11.49 5.95
N GLY A 252 -7.60 11.17 5.24
CA GLY A 252 -6.96 9.85 5.28
C GLY A 252 -7.67 8.76 4.47
N ASN A 253 -8.67 9.12 3.67
CA ASN A 253 -9.41 8.18 2.81
C ASN A 253 -8.46 7.43 1.86
N GLY A 254 -7.50 8.12 1.23
CA GLY A 254 -6.50 7.48 0.35
C GLY A 254 -5.68 6.39 1.05
N ARG A 255 -5.12 6.69 2.23
CA ARG A 255 -4.38 5.70 3.05
C ARG A 255 -5.24 4.48 3.40
N VAL A 256 -6.47 4.71 3.86
CA VAL A 256 -7.38 3.63 4.26
C VAL A 256 -7.80 2.80 3.04
N ALA A 257 -8.08 3.44 1.90
CA ALA A 257 -8.49 2.78 0.66
C ALA A 257 -7.42 1.81 0.15
N ARG A 258 -6.14 2.21 0.19
CA ARG A 258 -5.01 1.37 -0.23
C ARG A 258 -4.76 0.20 0.71
N LEU A 259 -4.88 0.42 2.03
CA LEU A 259 -4.81 -0.67 3.02
C LEU A 259 -5.93 -1.68 2.80
N LEU A 260 -7.15 -1.21 2.54
CA LEU A 260 -8.30 -2.07 2.26
C LEU A 260 -8.18 -2.80 0.92
N LEU A 261 -7.68 -2.15 -0.13
CA LEU A 261 -7.40 -2.81 -1.40
C LEU A 261 -6.38 -3.94 -1.23
N SER A 262 -5.30 -3.67 -0.51
CA SER A 262 -4.27 -4.67 -0.20
C SER A 262 -4.82 -5.81 0.66
N TYR A 263 -5.73 -5.50 1.60
CA TYR A 263 -6.42 -6.53 2.37
C TYR A 263 -7.29 -7.40 1.48
N LEU A 264 -8.09 -6.77 0.61
CA LEU A 264 -9.04 -7.45 -0.27
C LEU A 264 -8.34 -8.37 -1.27
N LEU A 265 -7.19 -7.94 -1.80
CA LEU A 265 -6.39 -8.70 -2.77
C LEU A 265 -5.34 -9.63 -2.12
N SER A 266 -5.30 -9.74 -0.79
CA SER A 266 -4.25 -10.46 -0.05
C SER A 266 -4.10 -11.94 -0.39
N ARG A 267 -5.17 -12.60 -0.87
CA ARG A 267 -5.14 -13.99 -1.37
C ARG A 267 -4.49 -14.12 -2.75
N PHE A 268 -4.44 -13.02 -3.50
CA PHE A 268 -4.06 -12.97 -4.90
C PHE A 268 -2.73 -12.26 -5.15
N THR A 269 -2.15 -11.65 -4.11
CA THR A 269 -0.87 -10.93 -4.21
C THR A 269 0.15 -11.51 -3.26
N VAL A 270 1.41 -11.52 -3.70
CA VAL A 270 2.53 -12.09 -2.93
C VAL A 270 2.76 -11.34 -1.63
N VAL A 271 2.56 -10.03 -1.65
CA VAL A 271 2.75 -9.08 -0.54
C VAL A 271 1.63 -8.02 -0.62
N PRO A 272 1.42 -7.18 0.42
CA PRO A 272 0.44 -6.09 0.37
C PRO A 272 0.66 -5.19 -0.85
N LEU A 273 -0.36 -4.98 -1.68
CA LEU A 273 -0.21 -4.31 -2.99
C LEU A 273 0.26 -2.86 -2.87
N SER A 274 1.49 -2.57 -3.27
CA SER A 274 1.94 -1.19 -3.50
C SER A 274 1.56 -0.75 -4.91
N LEU A 275 0.88 0.38 -5.05
CA LEU A 275 0.56 0.98 -6.35
C LEU A 275 1.68 1.89 -6.87
N TYR A 276 2.87 1.84 -6.26
CA TYR A 276 4.00 2.69 -6.60
C TYR A 276 4.84 2.13 -7.75
N SER A 277 4.74 2.78 -8.90
CA SER A 277 5.49 2.52 -10.13
C SER A 277 6.52 3.61 -10.47
N GLY A 278 6.82 4.51 -9.54
CA GLY A 278 7.81 5.58 -9.70
C GLY A 278 7.24 6.99 -9.70
N ALA A 279 7.96 7.95 -10.27
CA ALA A 279 7.67 9.39 -10.15
C ALA A 279 6.30 9.81 -10.68
N LYS A 280 5.76 9.13 -11.70
CA LYS A 280 4.45 9.43 -12.31
C LYS A 280 3.28 8.69 -11.67
N THR A 281 3.52 7.88 -10.64
CA THR A 281 2.49 7.04 -9.99
C THR A 281 1.24 7.84 -9.64
N GLN A 282 1.44 8.97 -8.97
CA GLN A 282 0.33 9.76 -8.42
C GLN A 282 -0.54 10.32 -9.55
N ASP A 283 0.07 10.84 -10.60
CA ASP A 283 -0.65 11.42 -11.74
C ASP A 283 -1.46 10.35 -12.47
N VAL A 284 -0.87 9.18 -12.72
CA VAL A 284 -1.55 8.05 -13.37
C VAL A 284 -2.72 7.56 -12.51
N PHE A 285 -2.50 7.38 -11.22
CA PHE A 285 -3.52 6.92 -10.28
C PHE A 285 -4.70 7.90 -10.20
N LEU A 286 -4.42 9.19 -10.06
CA LEU A 286 -5.46 10.23 -10.01
C LEU A 286 -6.22 10.30 -11.33
N GLN A 287 -5.54 10.19 -12.48
CA GLN A 287 -6.20 10.17 -13.78
C GLN A 287 -7.13 8.95 -13.93
N CYS A 288 -6.70 7.76 -13.52
CA CYS A 288 -7.55 6.56 -13.51
C CYS A 288 -8.81 6.75 -12.64
N LEU A 289 -8.69 7.43 -11.49
CA LEU A 289 -9.85 7.73 -10.64
C LEU A 289 -10.80 8.73 -11.29
N ARG A 290 -10.26 9.78 -11.94
CA ARG A 290 -11.06 10.80 -12.63
C ARG A 290 -11.91 10.20 -13.74
N GLU A 291 -11.42 9.20 -14.45
CA GLU A 291 -12.22 8.54 -15.49
C GLU A 291 -13.48 7.87 -14.94
N VAL A 292 -13.36 7.26 -13.76
CA VAL A 292 -14.50 6.61 -13.11
C VAL A 292 -15.45 7.64 -12.50
N THR A 293 -14.92 8.65 -11.80
CA THR A 293 -15.74 9.60 -11.04
C THR A 293 -16.38 10.67 -11.92
N CYS A 294 -15.66 11.18 -12.92
CA CYS A 294 -16.10 12.32 -13.73
C CYS A 294 -16.74 11.89 -15.06
N PHE A 295 -16.27 10.79 -15.68
CA PHE A 295 -16.81 10.31 -16.94
C PHE A 295 -17.76 9.12 -16.77
N HIS A 296 -17.96 8.64 -15.54
CA HIS A 296 -18.79 7.48 -15.21
C HIS A 296 -18.40 6.22 -16.01
N GLU A 297 -17.12 6.13 -16.37
CA GLU A 297 -16.60 4.98 -17.09
C GLU A 297 -16.42 3.76 -16.17
N GLN A 298 -16.29 2.59 -16.79
CA GLN A 298 -15.90 1.39 -16.08
C GLN A 298 -14.45 1.56 -15.58
N PRO A 299 -14.08 0.99 -14.42
CA PRO A 299 -12.73 1.17 -13.84
C PRO A 299 -11.66 0.32 -14.56
N SER A 300 -11.73 0.23 -15.88
CA SER A 300 -10.85 -0.54 -16.76
C SER A 300 -9.40 -0.08 -16.66
N ALA A 301 -9.18 1.24 -16.70
CA ALA A 301 -7.85 1.81 -16.53
C ALA A 301 -7.29 1.52 -15.14
N LEU A 302 -8.10 1.74 -14.10
CA LEU A 302 -7.68 1.46 -12.73
C LEU A 302 -7.35 -0.03 -12.52
N ALA A 303 -8.13 -0.93 -13.13
CA ALA A 303 -7.85 -2.37 -13.11
C ALA A 303 -6.55 -2.72 -13.84
N SER A 304 -6.29 -2.13 -15.02
CA SER A 304 -5.01 -2.30 -15.73
C SER A 304 -3.83 -1.81 -14.89
N PHE A 305 -3.98 -0.66 -14.23
CA PHE A 305 -2.95 -0.11 -13.36
C PHE A 305 -2.66 -1.01 -12.16
N ILE A 306 -3.70 -1.57 -11.53
CA ILE A 306 -3.55 -2.55 -10.44
C ILE A 306 -2.83 -3.82 -10.96
N LEU A 307 -3.23 -4.35 -12.11
CA LEU A 307 -2.60 -5.53 -12.72
C LEU A 307 -1.09 -5.33 -12.95
N GLU A 308 -0.71 -4.20 -13.53
CA GLU A 308 0.70 -3.88 -13.80
C GLU A 308 1.53 -3.75 -12.52
N ASN A 309 0.95 -3.20 -11.44
CA ASN A 309 1.64 -3.08 -10.16
C ASN A 309 1.78 -4.44 -9.46
N ILE A 310 0.78 -5.33 -9.56
CA ILE A 310 0.88 -6.72 -9.07
C ILE A 310 1.96 -7.47 -9.85
N HIS A 311 1.97 -7.33 -11.18
CA HIS A 311 2.98 -7.92 -12.05
C HIS A 311 4.38 -7.43 -11.69
N THR A 312 4.58 -6.12 -11.64
CA THR A 312 5.87 -5.49 -11.32
C THR A 312 6.36 -5.92 -9.95
N THR A 313 5.47 -5.97 -8.96
CA THR A 313 5.83 -6.46 -7.62
C THR A 313 6.30 -7.92 -7.69
N SER A 314 5.57 -8.79 -8.37
CA SER A 314 5.92 -10.22 -8.48
C SER A 314 7.24 -10.42 -9.25
N TYR A 315 7.46 -9.64 -10.32
CA TYR A 315 8.70 -9.63 -11.09
C TYR A 315 9.89 -9.15 -10.24
N ASP A 316 9.76 -8.01 -9.55
CA ASP A 316 10.80 -7.45 -8.68
C ASP A 316 11.21 -8.47 -7.60
N ILE A 317 10.24 -9.20 -7.04
CA ILE A 317 10.50 -10.31 -6.12
C ILE A 317 11.36 -11.35 -6.81
N CYS A 318 10.94 -11.93 -7.94
CA CYS A 318 11.74 -12.95 -8.63
C CYS A 318 13.15 -12.47 -8.97
N THR A 319 13.31 -11.23 -9.44
CA THR A 319 14.62 -10.66 -9.79
C THR A 319 15.53 -10.47 -8.57
N ILE A 320 15.01 -9.90 -7.47
CA ILE A 320 15.80 -9.67 -6.25
C ILE A 320 16.17 -10.99 -5.57
N MET A 321 15.27 -11.96 -5.67
CA MET A 321 15.43 -13.29 -5.08
C MET A 321 16.25 -14.25 -5.98
N ASP A 322 16.69 -13.78 -7.16
CA ASP A 322 17.38 -14.58 -8.18
C ASP A 322 16.64 -15.90 -8.51
N ILE A 323 15.32 -15.83 -8.61
CA ILE A 323 14.48 -16.97 -8.98
C ILE A 323 14.52 -17.10 -10.50
N ASP A 324 15.12 -18.20 -11.00
CA ASP A 324 15.10 -18.52 -12.43
C ASP A 324 13.68 -18.91 -12.86
N VAL A 325 13.10 -18.09 -13.73
CA VAL A 325 11.76 -18.28 -14.30
C VAL A 325 11.93 -18.60 -15.78
N GLN A 326 11.97 -19.90 -16.12
CA GLN A 326 11.96 -20.33 -17.51
C GLN A 326 10.54 -20.50 -18.04
N ASN A 327 10.20 -19.72 -19.07
CA ASN A 327 8.95 -19.86 -19.82
C ASN A 327 9.12 -20.95 -20.88
N ASN A 328 8.59 -22.15 -20.64
CA ASN A 328 8.46 -23.19 -21.67
C ASN A 328 6.99 -23.61 -21.80
N ASN A 329 6.34 -23.27 -22.92
CA ASN A 329 5.03 -23.79 -23.35
C ASN A 329 3.96 -23.86 -22.23
N ASN A 330 3.61 -22.72 -21.62
CA ASN A 330 2.58 -22.61 -20.58
C ASN A 330 2.78 -23.49 -19.32
N LYS A 331 4.00 -24.01 -19.09
CA LYS A 331 4.41 -24.64 -17.84
C LYS A 331 5.65 -23.92 -17.32
N CYS A 332 5.50 -23.25 -16.19
CA CYS A 332 6.59 -22.62 -15.44
C CYS A 332 7.48 -23.78 -14.92
N ILE A 333 8.60 -24.08 -15.57
CA ILE A 333 9.58 -25.08 -15.10
C ILE A 333 10.63 -24.31 -14.31
N ILE A 334 10.75 -24.64 -13.02
CA ILE A 334 11.66 -23.95 -12.12
C ILE A 334 12.97 -24.73 -12.02
N LEU A 335 14.08 -24.10 -12.42
CA LEU A 335 15.42 -24.49 -12.01
C LEU A 335 15.79 -23.66 -10.77
N ALA A 336 15.19 -23.97 -9.61
CA ALA A 336 15.46 -23.23 -8.38
C ALA A 336 16.83 -23.63 -7.83
N HIS A 337 17.88 -23.11 -8.45
CA HIS A 337 19.16 -22.89 -7.80
C HIS A 337 19.11 -21.47 -7.26
N ILE A 338 18.92 -21.30 -5.95
CA ILE A 338 19.31 -20.06 -5.28
C ILE A 338 20.82 -19.96 -5.53
N CYS A 339 21.20 -19.12 -6.48
CA CYS A 339 22.59 -18.95 -6.84
C CYS A 339 23.23 -18.18 -5.68
N LYS A 340 23.92 -18.90 -4.78
CA LYS A 340 24.77 -18.31 -3.75
C LYS A 340 25.91 -17.53 -4.42
N ARG A 341 25.63 -16.33 -4.91
CA ARG A 341 26.66 -15.35 -5.30
C ARG A 341 26.79 -14.32 -4.19
N MET A 342 27.55 -14.69 -3.17
CA MET A 342 28.25 -13.72 -2.32
C MET A 342 29.49 -13.22 -3.08
N PRO A 343 29.84 -11.95 -2.91
CA PRO A 343 31.12 -11.63 -2.25
C PRO A 343 30.93 -11.11 -0.83
#